data_AF-A0A060CQP8-F1
#
_entry.id   AF-A0A060CQP8-F1
#
_cell.length_a   1.000
_cell.length_b   1.000
_cell.length_c   1.000
_cell.angle_alpha   90.00
_cell.angle_beta   90.00
_cell.angle_gamma   90.00
#
_symmetry.space_group_name_H-M   'P 1'
#
loop_
_entity.id
_entity.type
_entity.pdbx_description
1 polymer ?
#
loop_
_entity_poly.entity_id
_entity_poly.type
_entity_poly.pdbx_seq_one_letter_code
_entity_poly.pdbx_strand_id
1 'polypeptide(L)' 'FNGQYELRLMVALDVGGAIKGQHFDIYQGIGPDAGHRAGWYNHYGRVWVLKNAPGAGNVFSG' A
#
# COMPACT_ATOMS: atom_id res chain seq x y z
N PHE A 1 -14.42 6.44 8.68
CA PHE A 1 -14.78 5.43 7.67
C PHE A 1 -16.19 5.69 7.15
N ASN A 2 -16.37 5.80 5.83
CA ASN A 2 -17.66 6.10 5.18
C ASN A 2 -18.20 4.94 4.31
N GLY A 3 -17.62 3.74 4.44
CA GLY A 3 -18.03 2.56 3.67
C GLY A 3 -17.50 2.47 2.23
N GLN A 4 -16.79 3.48 1.73
CA GLN A 4 -16.24 3.50 0.38
C GLN A 4 -14.82 2.93 0.34
N TYR A 5 -14.48 2.24 -0.75
CA TYR A 5 -13.15 1.66 -1.00
C TYR A 5 -12.65 2.07 -2.37
N GLU A 6 -11.33 2.20 -2.51
CA GLU A 6 -10.69 2.54 -3.77
C GLU A 6 -9.68 1.47 -4.16
N LEU A 7 -9.73 1.03 -5.42
CA LEU A 7 -8.76 0.09 -5.96
C LEU A 7 -7.53 0.85 -6.47
N ARG A 8 -6.38 0.58 -5.87
CA ARG A 8 -5.10 1.22 -6.22
C ARG A 8 -4.02 0.17 -6.44
N LEU A 9 -3.16 0.38 -7.43
CA LEU A 9 -1.90 -0.36 -7.56
C LEU A 9 -0.81 0.36 -6.78
N MET A 10 -0.05 -0.37 -5.98
CA MET A 10 0.98 0.17 -5.08
C MET A 10 2.20 -0.76 -5.08
N VAL A 11 3.37 -0.22 -4.72
CA VAL A 11 4.64 -0.95 -4.63
C VAL A 11 5.19 -0.79 -3.22
N ALA A 12 5.66 -1.89 -2.62
CA ALA A 12 6.34 -1.85 -1.33
C ALA A 12 7.78 -1.32 -1.53
N LEU A 13 8.02 -0.07 -1.12
CA LEU A 13 9.30 0.63 -1.34
C LEU A 13 9.99 1.11 -0.06
N ASP A 14 9.37 0.96 1.11
CA ASP A 14 9.92 1.42 2.40
C ASP A 14 9.63 0.44 3.55
N VAL A 15 10.34 0.59 4.68
CA VAL A 15 10.24 -0.24 5.89
C VAL A 15 10.04 0.61 7.14
N GLY A 16 9.33 0.08 8.14
CA GLY A 16 9.07 0.79 9.41
C GLY A 16 9.28 -0.08 10.65
N GLY A 17 9.76 0.52 11.73
CA GLY A 17 9.97 -0.17 13.01
C GLY A 17 8.69 -0.78 13.58
N ALA A 18 7.55 -0.10 13.41
CA ALA A 18 6.22 -0.53 13.88
C ALA A 18 5.40 -1.29 12.81
N ILE A 19 5.88 -1.36 11.56
CA ILE A 19 5.19 -2.04 10.47
C ILE A 19 5.66 -3.50 10.45
N LYS A 20 4.83 -4.39 10.99
CA LYS A 20 5.12 -5.82 11.18
C LYS A 20 3.93 -6.67 10.73
N GLY A 21 4.21 -7.89 10.26
CA GLY A 21 3.17 -8.82 9.82
C GLY A 21 2.42 -8.34 8.58
N GLN A 22 1.09 -8.42 8.60
CA GLN A 22 0.19 -7.99 7.50
C GLN A 22 -0.24 -6.51 7.62
N HIS A 23 0.66 -5.65 8.09
CA HIS A 23 0.43 -4.22 8.26
C HIS A 23 1.12 -3.46 7.13
N PHE A 24 0.39 -2.57 6.45
CA PHE A 24 0.94 -1.66 5.44
C PHE A 24 0.79 -0.21 5.91
N ASP A 25 1.82 0.60 5.66
CA ASP A 25 1.73 2.05 5.76
C ASP A 25 1.66 2.63 4.35
N ILE A 26 0.63 3.42 4.07
CA ILE A 26 0.41 4.02 2.74
C ILE A 26 0.95 5.44 2.79
N TYR A 27 2.02 5.68 2.04
CA TYR A 27 2.56 7.03 1.87
C TYR A 27 1.55 7.95 1.16
N GLN A 28 1.09 8.99 1.87
CA GLN A 28 0.03 9.90 1.40
C GLN A 28 0.55 11.14 0.66
N GLY A 29 1.86 11.35 0.59
CA GLY A 29 2.52 12.53 0.01
C GLY A 29 3.21 13.42 1.05
N ILE A 30 3.46 14.68 0.68
CA ILE A 30 4.15 15.70 1.50
C ILE A 30 3.19 16.85 1.81
N GLY A 31 3.32 17.44 2.99
CA GLY A 31 2.61 18.65 3.40
C GLY A 31 1.40 18.40 4.31
N PRO A 32 0.71 19.47 4.76
CA PRO A 32 -0.32 19.39 5.79
C PRO A 32 -1.52 18.51 5.40
N ASP A 33 -1.92 18.51 4.13
CA ASP A 33 -3.06 17.72 3.65
C ASP A 33 -2.76 16.21 3.64
N ALA A 34 -1.52 15.84 3.31
CA ALA A 34 -1.07 14.44 3.39
C ALA A 34 -1.04 13.96 4.85
N GLY A 35 -0.57 14.81 5.78
CA GLY A 35 -0.59 14.52 7.21
C GLY A 35 -2.00 14.32 7.76
N HIS A 36 -2.95 15.18 7.37
CA HIS A 36 -4.35 15.02 7.73
C HIS A 36 -4.95 13.71 7.21
N ARG A 37 -4.63 13.29 5.98
CA ARG A 37 -5.09 11.98 5.50
C ARG A 37 -4.46 10.84 6.31
N ALA A 38 -3.15 10.85 6.50
CA ALA A 38 -2.40 9.79 7.19
C ALA A 38 -2.90 9.55 8.63
N GLY A 39 -3.25 10.62 9.37
CA GLY A 39 -3.71 10.51 10.76
C GLY A 39 -5.00 9.70 10.98
N TRP A 40 -5.79 9.43 9.94
CA TRP A 40 -7.05 8.68 10.04
C TRP A 40 -6.96 7.25 9.49
N TYR A 41 -5.81 6.86 8.90
CA TYR A 41 -5.65 5.55 8.27
C TYR A 41 -5.24 4.46 9.27
N ASN A 42 -6.18 4.10 10.16
CA ASN A 42 -6.17 2.81 10.85
C ASN A 42 -7.43 2.03 10.44
N HIS A 43 -7.42 1.57 9.19
CA HIS A 43 -8.57 0.95 8.54
C HIS A 43 -8.15 -0.35 7.86
N TYR A 44 -9.03 -1.35 7.91
CA TYR A 44 -8.81 -2.65 7.28
C TYR A 44 -9.30 -2.64 5.82
N GLY A 45 -8.54 -3.32 4.96
CA GLY A 45 -8.84 -3.50 3.53
C GLY A 45 -8.34 -4.86 3.02
N ARG A 46 -8.56 -5.14 1.74
CA ARG A 46 -8.07 -6.34 1.05
C ARG A 46 -6.90 -6.00 0.14
N VAL A 47 -5.91 -6.87 0.08
CA VAL A 47 -4.73 -6.74 -0.77
C VAL A 47 -4.45 -8.07 -1.45
N TRP A 48 -3.98 -8.01 -2.70
CA TRP A 48 -3.48 -9.16 -3.44
C TRP A 48 -2.03 -8.89 -3.84
N VAL A 49 -1.14 -9.84 -3.55
CA VAL A 49 0.24 -9.79 -4.04
C VAL A 49 0.25 -10.33 -5.46
N LEU A 50 0.55 -9.46 -6.42
CA LEU A 50 0.66 -9.84 -7.82
C LEU A 50 2.05 -10.43 -8.08
N LYS A 51 2.08 -11.61 -8.72
CA LYS A 51 3.31 -12.31 -9.11
C LYS A 51 3.17 -12.84 -10.53
N ASN A 52 4.29 -12.96 -11.21
CA ASN A 52 4.39 -13.67 -12.47
C ASN A 52 3.93 -15.12 -12.33
N ALA A 53 3.27 -15.64 -13.37
CA ALA A 53 3.06 -17.08 -13.49
C ALA A 53 4.42 -17.80 -13.58
N PRO A 54 4.55 -19.02 -13.03
CA PRO A 54 5.78 -19.79 -13.16
C PRO A 54 6.17 -19.95 -14.64
N GLY A 55 7.41 -19.64 -14.98
CA GLY A 55 7.93 -19.73 -16.36
C GLY A 55 7.60 -18.53 -17.26
N ALA A 56 6.72 -17.62 -16.84
CA ALA A 56 6.56 -16.33 -17.50
C ALA A 56 7.68 -15.41 -17.00
N GLY A 57 8.70 -15.17 -17.82
CA GLY A 57 9.84 -14.29 -17.48
C GLY A 57 9.39 -12.91 -16.95
N ASN A 58 10.30 -12.16 -16.32
CA ASN A 58 9.96 -10.90 -15.65
C ASN A 58 9.19 -9.94 -16.56
N VAL A 59 7.97 -9.56 -16.17
CA VAL A 59 7.15 -8.59 -16.92
C VAL A 59 7.47 -7.15 -16.53
N PHE A 60 8.10 -6.96 -15.37
CA PHE A 60 8.58 -5.66 -14.90
C PHE A 60 10.11 -5.63 -15.02
N SER A 61 10.58 -5.28 -16.22
CA SER A 61 11.97 -4.87 -16.46
C SER A 61 12.05 -3.36 -16.33
N GLY A 62 12.79 -2.87 -15.33
CA GLY A 62 13.14 -1.46 -15.20
C GLY A 62 14.24 -1.06 -16.17
#